data_AF-A0A4Y2QUW9-F1
#
_entry.id   AF-A0A4Y2QUW9-F1
#
_cell.length_a   1.000
_cell.length_b   1.000
_cell.length_c   1.000
_cell.angle_alpha   90.00
_cell.angle_beta   90.00
_cell.angle_gamma   90.00
#
_symmetry.space_group_name_H-M   'P 1'
#
loop_
_entity.id
_entity.type
_entity.pdbx_description
1 polymer ?
#
loop_
_entity_poly.entity_id
_entity_poly.type
_entity_poly.pdbx_seq_one_letter_code
_entity_poly.pdbx_strand_id
1 'polypeptide(L)' 'MKGNFFKLKKDQNILINDFDYDSIMIYGNYAFSKQRGVLKTMEAKNGHELLNPYDKTKMTDSDIERVNKLYKCPGFEN' A
#
# COMPACT_ATOMS: atom_id res chain seq x y z
N MET A 1 9.43 21.17 2.12
CA MET A 1 9.45 19.72 2.42
C MET A 1 8.16 19.10 1.91
N LYS A 2 8.20 18.01 1.14
CA LYS A 2 7.00 17.28 0.71
C LYS A 2 6.60 16.33 1.85
N GLY A 3 5.35 16.37 2.29
CA GLY A 3 4.84 15.50 3.35
C GLY A 3 4.67 14.04 2.88
N ASN A 4 4.38 13.14 3.81
CA ASN A 4 4.32 11.69 3.53
C ASN A 4 3.03 11.25 2.81
N PHE A 5 2.00 12.10 2.77
CA PHE A 5 0.67 11.77 2.20
C PHE A 5 0.42 12.37 0.81
N PHE A 6 1.46 12.90 0.16
CA PHE A 6 1.31 13.45 -1.19
C PHE A 6 1.17 12.30 -2.20
N LYS A 7 0.07 12.30 -2.95
CA LYS A 7 -0.18 11.34 -4.01
C LYS A 7 0.81 11.49 -5.17
N LEU A 8 1.15 10.38 -5.80
CA LEU A 8 1.80 10.36 -7.11
C LEU A 8 0.85 10.94 -8.17
N LYS A 9 1.42 11.61 -9.18
CA LYS A 9 0.66 12.02 -10.37
C LYS A 9 0.34 10.82 -11.26
N LYS A 10 -0.58 10.99 -12.20
CA LYS A 10 -1.03 9.91 -13.10
C LYS A 10 0.11 9.32 -13.94
N ASP A 11 1.03 10.15 -14.39
CA ASP A 11 2.23 9.79 -15.16
C ASP A 11 3.35 9.18 -14.30
N GLN A 12 3.22 9.25 -12.97
CA GLN A 12 4.18 8.71 -12.00
C GLN A 12 3.70 7.39 -11.39
N ASN A 13 2.53 6.90 -11.78
CA ASN A 13 1.91 5.71 -11.21
C ASN A 13 1.61 4.67 -12.29
N ILE A 14 1.76 3.39 -11.94
CA ILE A 14 1.41 2.26 -12.81
C ILE A 14 0.32 1.47 -12.09
N LEU A 15 -0.85 1.35 -12.72
CA LEU A 15 -1.98 0.61 -12.18
C LEU A 15 -2.02 -0.78 -12.80
N ILE A 16 -1.60 -1.79 -12.04
CA ILE A 16 -1.50 -3.19 -12.50
C ILE A 16 -2.73 -4.01 -12.08
N ASN A 17 -3.20 -3.80 -10.86
CA ASN A 17 -4.35 -4.46 -10.25
C ASN A 17 -5.04 -3.50 -9.28
N ASP A 18 -6.15 -3.93 -8.68
CA ASP A 18 -6.95 -3.11 -7.78
C ASP A 18 -6.22 -2.72 -6.48
N PHE A 19 -6.76 -1.73 -5.77
CA PHE A 19 -6.19 -1.28 -4.50
C PHE A 19 -6.36 -2.34 -3.42
N ASP A 20 -5.23 -2.80 -2.88
CA ASP A 20 -5.17 -3.84 -1.86
C ASP A 20 -4.83 -3.23 -0.50
N TYR A 21 -5.81 -3.19 0.41
CA TYR A 21 -5.65 -2.65 1.77
C TYR A 21 -4.66 -3.44 2.63
N ASP A 22 -4.40 -4.70 2.27
CA ASP A 22 -3.50 -5.59 2.98
C ASP A 22 -2.07 -5.61 2.41
N SER A 23 -1.82 -4.88 1.31
CA SER A 23 -0.49 -4.75 0.70
C SER A 23 0.60 -4.43 1.74
N ILE A 24 1.76 -5.06 1.57
CA ILE A 24 2.96 -4.81 2.39
C ILE A 24 3.45 -3.36 2.28
N MET A 25 3.05 -2.65 1.22
CA MET A 25 3.46 -1.28 0.93
C MET A 25 2.57 -0.22 1.58
N ILE A 26 1.49 -0.62 2.27
CA ILE A 26 0.59 0.30 2.95
C ILE A 26 1.04 0.59 4.39
N TYR A 27 0.92 1.86 4.78
CA TYR A 27 1.10 2.29 6.17
C TYR A 27 -0.13 1.97 7.03
N GLY A 28 0.10 1.75 8.33
CA GLY A 28 -1.00 1.53 9.26
C GLY A 28 -1.80 2.79 9.61
N ASN A 29 -2.97 2.62 10.24
CA ASN A 29 -3.93 3.70 10.51
C ASN A 29 -3.35 4.93 11.23
N TYR A 30 -2.29 4.75 12.02
CA TYR A 30 -1.69 5.80 12.87
C TYR A 30 -0.33 6.30 12.38
N ALA A 31 0.07 5.98 11.14
CA ALA A 31 1.35 6.41 10.61
C ALA A 31 1.50 7.94 10.60
N PHE A 32 2.63 8.44 11.11
CA PHE A 32 2.91 9.88 11.26
C PHE A 32 1.90 10.65 12.13
N SER A 33 1.10 9.96 12.94
CA SER A 33 0.16 10.60 13.85
C SER A 33 0.88 11.42 14.93
N LYS A 34 0.26 12.54 15.33
CA LYS A 34 0.70 13.35 16.48
C LYS A 34 0.45 12.63 17.82
N GLN A 35 -0.47 11.67 17.85
CA GLN A 35 -0.80 10.87 19.02
C GLN A 35 -1.20 9.45 18.56
N ARG A 36 -0.18 8.59 18.42
CA ARG A 36 -0.34 7.21 17.96
C ARG A 36 -1.30 6.43 18.88
N GLY A 37 -2.18 5.62 18.29
CA GLY A 37 -3.21 4.86 19.01
C GLY A 37 -4.51 5.63 19.28
N VAL A 38 -4.50 6.96 19.14
CA VAL A 38 -5.69 7.80 19.37
C VAL A 38 -6.14 8.50 18.09
N LEU A 39 -5.23 9.24 17.44
CA LEU A 39 -5.57 10.02 16.25
C LEU A 39 -5.15 9.27 14.99
N LYS A 40 -6.11 8.71 14.26
CA LYS A 40 -5.87 8.08 12.95
C LYS A 40 -5.50 9.14 11.91
N THR A 41 -4.58 8.79 11.03
CA THR A 41 -4.13 9.60 9.88
C THR A 41 -4.56 8.99 8.55
N MET A 42 -4.87 7.70 8.53
CA MET A 42 -5.40 6.97 7.39
C MET A 42 -6.56 6.07 7.84
N GLU A 43 -7.66 6.09 7.08
CA GLU A 43 -8.82 5.24 7.30
C GLU A 43 -9.28 4.65 5.97
N ALA A 44 -9.50 3.32 5.96
CA ALA A 44 -10.06 2.65 4.80
C ALA A 44 -11.55 3.02 4.68
N LYS A 45 -12.01 3.32 3.47
CA LYS A 45 -13.41 3.74 3.24
C LYS A 45 -14.42 2.63 3.51
N ASN A 46 -13.98 1.37 3.51
CA ASN A 46 -14.77 0.19 3.81
C ASN A 46 -14.66 -0.25 5.28
N GLY A 47 -13.97 0.50 6.14
CA GLY A 47 -13.77 0.16 7.55
C GLY A 47 -12.66 -0.87 7.82
N HIS A 48 -11.94 -1.32 6.79
CA HIS A 48 -10.80 -2.24 6.95
C HIS A 48 -9.69 -1.63 7.82
N GLU A 49 -9.13 -2.41 8.72
CA GLU A 49 -8.01 -1.98 9.55
C GLU A 49 -6.72 -1.95 8.74
N LEU A 50 -5.99 -0.84 8.78
CA LEU A 50 -4.73 -0.69 8.10
C LEU A 50 -3.61 -1.01 9.08
N LEU A 51 -2.91 -2.11 8.84
CA LEU A 51 -1.74 -2.55 9.62
C LEU A 51 -0.44 -1.98 9.04
N ASN A 52 0.59 -1.80 9.88
CA ASN A 52 1.91 -1.39 9.37
C ASN A 52 2.61 -2.57 8.69
N PRO A 53 3.63 -2.31 7.84
CA PRO A 53 4.36 -3.38 7.17
C PRO A 53 4.99 -4.41 8.12
N TYR A 54 5.50 -3.98 9.28
CA TYR A 54 6.12 -4.88 10.26
C TYR A 54 5.11 -5.74 11.04
N ASP A 55 3.82 -5.40 10.98
CA ASP A 55 2.72 -6.19 11.56
C ASP A 55 2.21 -7.26 10.57
N LYS A 56 2.67 -7.23 9.30
CA LYS A 56 2.29 -8.15 8.24
C LYS A 56 3.34 -9.25 8.09
N THR A 57 2.91 -10.51 8.00
CA THR A 57 3.83 -11.66 7.94
C THR A 57 4.38 -11.93 6.55
N LYS A 58 3.71 -11.47 5.48
CA LYS A 58 4.07 -11.72 4.08
C LYS A 58 3.50 -10.65 3.15
N MET A 59 4.02 -10.61 1.93
CA MET A 59 3.40 -9.90 0.81
C MET A 59 2.08 -10.57 0.40
N THR A 60 1.14 -9.79 -0.12
CA THR A 60 -0.11 -10.34 -0.67
C THR A 60 0.11 -10.88 -2.09
N ASP A 61 -0.84 -11.68 -2.59
CA ASP A 61 -0.80 -12.15 -3.98
C ASP A 61 -0.83 -10.98 -4.97
N SER A 62 -1.51 -9.89 -4.60
CA SER A 62 -1.58 -8.65 -5.36
C SER A 62 -0.22 -7.94 -5.45
N ASP A 63 0.56 -7.94 -4.35
CA ASP A 63 1.94 -7.42 -4.35
C ASP A 63 2.85 -8.28 -5.23
N ILE A 64 2.75 -9.62 -5.12
CA ILE A 64 3.53 -10.56 -5.92
C ILE A 64 3.25 -10.37 -7.42
N GLU A 65 1.98 -10.21 -7.80
CA GLU A 65 1.58 -9.95 -9.17
C GLU A 65 2.19 -8.63 -9.71
N ARG A 66 2.14 -7.55 -8.92
CA ARG A 66 2.73 -6.25 -9.30
C ARG A 66 4.22 -6.37 -9.59
N VAL A 67 4.96 -7.05 -8.70
CA VAL A 67 6.42 -7.25 -8.86
C VAL A 67 6.69 -8.09 -10.12
N ASN A 68 6.00 -9.20 -10.29
CA ASN A 68 6.21 -10.09 -11.44
C ASN A 68 5.91 -9.40 -12.77
N LYS A 69 4.82 -8.62 -12.85
CA LYS A 69 4.49 -7.84 -14.05
C LYS A 69 5.48 -6.72 -14.32
N LEU A 70 5.96 -6.02 -13.28
CA LEU A 70 6.95 -4.95 -13.42
C LEU A 70 8.29 -5.46 -13.94
N TYR A 71 8.72 -6.64 -13.48
CA TYR A 71 10.00 -7.25 -13.86
C TYR A 71 9.90 -8.26 -15.00
N LYS A 72 8.70 -8.45 -15.59
CA LYS A 72 8.44 -9.39 -16.69
C LYS A 72 8.91 -10.81 -16.36
N CYS A 73 8.54 -11.28 -15.18
CA CYS A 73 8.85 -12.64 -14.76
C CYS A 73 8.13 -13.64 -15.68
N PRO A 74 8.77 -14.78 -16.02
CA PRO A 74 8.15 -15.80 -16.87
C PRO A 74 6.80 -16.27 -16.30
N GLY A 75 5.78 -16.34 -17.17
CA GLY A 75 4.42 -16.73 -16.79
C GLY A 75 3.54 -15.59 -16.26
N PHE A 76 4.06 -14.37 -16.16
CA PHE A 76 3.32 -13.15 -15.78
C PHE A 76 3.41 -12.06 -16.87
N GLU A 77 3.73 -12.48 -18.10
CA GLU A 77 3.76 -11.63 -19.28
C GLU A 77 2.31 -11.35 -19.72
N ASN A 78 2.04 -10.08 -20.09
CA ASN A 78 0.73 -9.63 -20.54
C ASN A 78 0.44 -10.07 -21.98
#